data_AF-A0A8C4STJ7-F1
#
_entry.id   AF-A0A8C4STJ7-F1
#
_cell.length_a   1.000
_cell.length_b   1.000
_cell.length_c   1.000
_cell.angle_alpha   90.00
_cell.angle_beta   90.00
_cell.angle_gamma   90.00
#
_symmetry.space_group_name_H-M   'P 1'
#
loop_
_entity.id
_entity.type
_entity.pdbx_description
1 polymer ?
#
loop_
_entity_poly.entity_id
_entity_poly.type
_entity_poly.pdbx_seq_one_letter_code
_entity_poly.pdbx_strand_id
1 'polypeptide(L)'
;AGSDRELHLIALNSPQTGDMRGIRGADFQCFQQARAVGLTGTFRAFLSSKLQDLYSIVRRADRNTLPIVNLKDEVLFDSWESLYNGLDGQMKPNVQVYSFDGRDVLKDNTWTQKMVWHGSNNKGQRMTDHYCETWRTGVHELTGFASSLEAGRLLQQRPVSCSSSLIVLCIENSFMTQAKK
;
A
#
# COMPACT_ATOMS: atom_id res chain seq x y z
N ALA A 1 2.08 -13.67 25.89
CA ALA A 1 2.63 -12.91 24.76
C ALA A 1 1.49 -12.02 24.27
N GLY A 2 1.60 -10.71 24.46
CA GLY A 2 0.58 -9.78 24.00
C GLY A 2 0.51 -9.86 22.48
N SER A 3 -0.69 -9.96 21.91
CA SER A 3 -0.83 -9.63 20.49
C SER A 3 -0.65 -8.12 20.42
N ASP A 4 0.53 -7.67 20.03
CA ASP A 4 0.73 -6.24 19.83
C ASP A 4 -0.26 -5.78 18.75
N ARG A 5 -0.92 -4.66 19.03
CA ARG A 5 -2.03 -4.18 18.20
C ARG A 5 -1.41 -3.33 17.09
N GLU A 6 -1.19 -3.93 15.92
CA GLU A 6 -0.62 -3.26 14.75
C GLU A 6 -1.44 -3.50 13.48
N LEU A 7 -1.09 -2.75 12.42
CA LEU A 7 -1.57 -3.00 11.06
C LEU A 7 -0.39 -3.24 10.13
N HIS A 8 -0.44 -4.30 9.35
CA HIS A 8 0.64 -4.65 8.43
C HIS A 8 0.49 -3.94 7.08
N LEU A 9 1.60 -3.38 6.58
CA LEU A 9 1.74 -2.86 5.23
C LEU A 9 2.78 -3.69 4.47
N ILE A 10 2.31 -4.46 3.50
CA ILE A 10 3.09 -5.51 2.82
C ILE A 10 2.91 -5.36 1.31
N ALA A 11 3.94 -5.60 0.50
CA ALA A 11 3.83 -5.54 -0.94
C ALA A 11 3.22 -6.82 -1.54
N LEU A 12 2.55 -6.70 -2.70
CA LEU A 12 2.30 -7.85 -3.56
C LEU A 12 3.63 -8.49 -4.00
N ASN A 13 3.62 -9.77 -4.37
CA ASN A 13 4.78 -10.56 -4.80
C ASN A 13 5.24 -10.27 -6.25
N SER A 14 4.59 -9.36 -6.97
CA SER A 14 5.04 -8.93 -8.29
C SER A 14 4.61 -7.49 -8.57
N PRO A 15 5.39 -6.72 -9.34
CA PRO A 15 4.96 -5.38 -9.76
C PRO A 15 3.74 -5.48 -10.67
N GLN A 16 2.90 -4.44 -10.64
CA GLN A 16 1.68 -4.33 -11.44
C GLN A 16 1.73 -3.09 -12.32
N THR A 17 1.18 -3.20 -13.52
CA THR A 17 0.82 -2.04 -14.33
C THR A 17 -0.41 -1.35 -13.77
N GLY A 18 -0.85 -0.26 -14.43
CA GLY A 18 -2.10 0.40 -14.10
C GLY A 18 -3.36 -0.43 -14.39
N ASP A 19 -3.28 -1.54 -15.15
CA ASP A 19 -4.42 -2.44 -15.37
C ASP A 19 -4.42 -3.60 -14.37
N MET A 20 -4.97 -3.31 -13.19
CA MET A 20 -5.15 -4.29 -12.13
C MET A 20 -6.56 -4.89 -12.13
N ARG A 21 -7.28 -4.82 -13.26
CA ARG A 21 -8.72 -5.16 -13.35
C ARG A 21 -9.58 -4.33 -12.39
N GLY A 22 -9.15 -3.09 -12.18
CA GLY A 22 -9.71 -2.13 -11.22
C GLY A 22 -9.38 -2.47 -9.76
N ILE A 23 -9.84 -1.61 -8.85
CA ILE A 23 -9.56 -1.75 -7.40
C ILE A 23 -9.95 -3.12 -6.82
N ARG A 24 -10.99 -3.77 -7.37
CA ARG A 24 -11.42 -5.11 -6.92
C ARG A 24 -10.39 -6.19 -7.25
N GLY A 25 -9.72 -6.09 -8.40
CA GLY A 25 -8.66 -7.03 -8.77
C GLY A 25 -7.42 -6.86 -7.89
N ALA A 26 -7.02 -5.62 -7.62
CA ALA A 26 -5.94 -5.31 -6.68
C ALA A 26 -6.26 -5.79 -5.25
N ASP A 27 -7.45 -5.49 -4.73
CA ASP A 27 -7.91 -5.98 -3.41
C ASP A 27 -7.92 -7.53 -3.36
N PHE A 28 -8.34 -8.19 -4.43
CA PHE A 28 -8.34 -9.65 -4.51
C PHE A 28 -6.92 -10.25 -4.49
N GLN A 29 -5.95 -9.62 -5.17
CA GLN A 29 -4.55 -10.04 -5.11
C GLN A 29 -3.99 -9.91 -3.68
N CYS A 30 -4.27 -8.81 -2.99
CA CYS A 30 -3.87 -8.62 -1.59
C CYS A 30 -4.46 -9.72 -0.69
N PHE A 31 -5.75 -10.00 -0.83
CA PHE A 31 -6.42 -11.07 -0.09
C PHE A 31 -5.80 -12.44 -0.34
N GLN A 32 -5.61 -12.80 -1.62
CA GLN A 32 -5.10 -14.11 -2.00
C GLN A 32 -3.68 -14.34 -1.48
N GLN A 33 -2.79 -13.36 -1.64
CA GLN A 33 -1.39 -13.50 -1.23
C GLN A 33 -1.23 -13.49 0.29
N ALA A 34 -1.99 -12.66 1.01
CA ALA A 34 -2.02 -12.69 2.47
C ALA A 34 -2.43 -14.08 3.00
N ARG A 35 -3.48 -14.67 2.42
CA ARG A 35 -3.96 -16.01 2.81
C ARG A 35 -2.96 -17.11 2.49
N ALA A 36 -2.24 -17.00 1.38
CA ALA A 36 -1.23 -17.98 0.98
C ALA A 36 -0.07 -18.09 1.99
N VAL A 37 0.19 -17.03 2.76
CA VAL A 37 1.22 -17.00 3.82
C VAL A 37 0.65 -17.05 5.23
N GLY A 38 -0.63 -17.44 5.36
CA GLY A 38 -1.28 -17.68 6.66
C GLY A 38 -1.76 -16.43 7.39
N LEU A 39 -1.67 -15.24 6.80
CA LEU A 39 -2.18 -14.02 7.43
C LEU A 39 -3.72 -14.01 7.43
N THR A 40 -4.29 -13.79 8.61
CA THR A 40 -5.75 -13.85 8.81
C THR A 40 -6.45 -12.49 8.71
N GLY A 41 -5.67 -11.41 8.72
CA GLY A 41 -6.12 -10.03 8.57
C GLY A 41 -6.88 -9.75 7.29
N THR A 42 -7.57 -8.61 7.24
CA THR A 42 -8.27 -8.16 6.03
C THR A 42 -7.38 -7.16 5.29
N PHE A 43 -6.66 -7.66 4.29
CA PHE A 43 -5.77 -6.85 3.46
C PHE A 43 -6.51 -6.21 2.28
N ARG A 44 -6.23 -4.92 2.06
CA ARG A 44 -6.75 -4.13 0.93
C ARG A 44 -5.61 -3.42 0.24
N ALA A 45 -5.74 -3.18 -1.07
CA ALA A 45 -4.73 -2.48 -1.84
C ALA A 45 -4.58 -1.04 -1.33
N PHE A 46 -3.34 -0.59 -1.14
CA PHE A 46 -2.97 0.76 -0.76
C PHE A 46 -3.14 1.72 -1.95
N LEU A 47 -4.37 1.90 -2.42
CA LEU A 47 -4.70 2.67 -3.61
C LEU A 47 -5.99 3.47 -3.39
N SER A 48 -6.01 4.72 -3.84
CA SER A 48 -7.29 5.41 -4.05
C SER A 48 -8.03 4.82 -5.25
N SER A 49 -9.35 4.97 -5.29
CA SER A 49 -10.19 4.53 -6.41
C SER A 49 -11.40 5.45 -6.60
N LYS A 50 -12.30 5.10 -7.54
CA LYS A 50 -13.46 5.94 -7.93
C LYS A 50 -14.27 6.48 -6.74
N LEU A 51 -14.54 5.63 -5.76
CA LEU A 51 -15.43 5.91 -4.63
C LEU A 51 -14.73 5.85 -3.28
N GLN A 52 -13.41 5.69 -3.27
CA GLN A 52 -12.67 5.49 -2.04
C GLN A 52 -11.36 6.27 -2.06
N ASP A 53 -11.18 7.13 -1.08
CA ASP A 53 -9.91 7.76 -0.76
C ASP A 53 -9.02 6.75 -0.04
N LEU A 54 -7.73 6.74 -0.37
CA LEU A 54 -6.72 5.92 0.32
C LEU A 54 -6.81 6.08 1.84
N TYR A 55 -6.93 7.32 2.33
CA TYR A 55 -7.08 7.64 3.76
C TYR A 55 -8.22 6.86 4.44
N SER A 56 -9.28 6.54 3.68
CA SER A 56 -10.49 5.89 4.20
C SER A 56 -10.41 4.36 4.26
N ILE A 57 -9.32 3.75 3.78
CA ILE A 57 -9.16 2.28 3.77
C ILE A 57 -9.12 1.72 5.19
N VAL A 58 -8.30 2.32 6.06
CA VAL A 58 -8.19 1.92 7.46
C VAL A 58 -9.40 2.42 8.26
N ARG A 59 -9.97 1.55 9.10
CA ARG A 59 -11.10 1.89 9.97
C ARG A 59 -10.74 3.04 10.90
N ARG A 60 -11.69 3.98 11.07
CA ARG A 60 -11.51 5.20 11.85
C ARG A 60 -10.97 4.95 13.28
N ALA A 61 -11.41 3.87 13.93
CA ALA A 61 -11.01 3.53 15.30
C ALA A 61 -9.51 3.17 15.43
N ASP A 62 -8.90 2.71 14.35
CA ASP A 62 -7.53 2.17 14.35
C ASP A 62 -6.50 3.20 13.87
N ARG A 63 -6.95 4.34 13.30
CA ARG A 63 -6.05 5.28 12.59
C ARG A 63 -5.02 5.98 13.46
N ASN A 64 -5.35 6.26 14.71
CA ASN A 64 -4.52 7.05 15.62
C ASN A 64 -3.79 6.20 16.66
N THR A 65 -4.20 4.94 16.81
CA THR A 65 -3.84 4.12 17.98
C THR A 65 -2.91 2.98 17.64
N LEU A 66 -2.90 2.52 16.38
CA LEU A 66 -2.13 1.35 15.96
C LEU A 66 -0.96 1.78 15.06
N PRO A 67 0.28 1.32 15.33
CA PRO A 67 1.39 1.50 14.42
C PRO A 67 1.18 0.73 13.12
N ILE A 68 1.81 1.23 12.05
CA ILE A 68 1.88 0.53 10.77
C ILE A 68 3.24 -0.15 10.69
N VAL A 69 3.25 -1.47 10.58
CA VAL A 69 4.47 -2.30 10.55
C VAL A 69 4.65 -2.98 9.20
N ASN A 70 5.85 -3.44 8.88
CA ASN A 70 6.10 -4.31 7.73
C ASN A 70 5.83 -5.80 8.07
N LEU A 71 6.17 -6.72 7.15
CA LEU A 71 6.00 -8.16 7.36
C LEU A 71 6.80 -8.74 8.55
N LYS A 72 7.84 -8.05 8.99
CA LYS A 72 8.75 -8.46 10.08
C LYS A 72 8.49 -7.69 11.37
N ASP A 73 7.32 -7.09 11.50
CA ASP A 73 6.88 -6.32 12.67
C ASP A 73 7.74 -5.07 12.95
N GLU A 74 8.51 -4.59 11.96
CA GLU A 74 9.26 -3.34 12.08
C GLU A 74 8.36 -2.15 11.77
N VAL A 75 8.33 -1.16 12.68
CA VAL A 75 7.45 0.01 12.57
C VAL A 75 7.87 0.91 11.40
N LEU A 76 6.97 1.07 10.43
CA LEU A 76 7.11 1.99 9.29
C LEU A 76 6.59 3.39 9.64
N PHE A 77 5.46 3.44 10.32
CA PHE A 77 4.77 4.67 10.74
C PHE A 77 4.21 4.51 12.15
N ASP A 78 4.23 5.58 12.94
CA ASP A 78 3.71 5.56 14.32
C ASP A 78 2.19 5.33 14.36
N SER A 79 1.49 5.76 13.31
CA SER A 79 0.06 5.50 13.11
C SER A 79 -0.35 5.72 11.65
N TRP A 80 -1.56 5.31 11.28
CA TRP A 80 -2.13 5.64 9.95
C TRP A 80 -2.21 7.16 9.73
N GLU A 81 -2.57 7.93 10.76
CA GLU A 81 -2.65 9.38 10.68
C GLU A 81 -1.28 10.03 10.43
N SER A 82 -0.22 9.48 11.01
CA SER A 82 1.15 10.00 10.87
C SER A 82 1.66 9.97 9.43
N LEU A 83 1.12 9.08 8.59
CA LEU A 83 1.45 8.99 7.17
C LEU A 83 1.02 10.27 6.40
N TYR A 84 0.03 11.00 6.90
CA TYR A 84 -0.56 12.19 6.27
C TYR A 84 -0.14 13.52 6.92
N ASN A 85 0.99 13.53 7.63
CA ASN A 85 1.52 14.69 8.35
C ASN A 85 2.09 15.83 7.46
N GLY A 86 1.89 15.76 6.14
CA GLY A 86 2.41 16.74 5.18
C GLY A 86 3.84 16.47 4.69
N LEU A 87 4.47 15.36 5.10
CA LEU A 87 5.81 14.93 4.64
C LEU A 87 5.74 13.83 3.58
N ASP A 88 4.69 13.82 2.74
CA ASP A 88 4.49 12.86 1.65
C ASP A 88 4.59 11.38 2.08
N GLY A 89 4.14 11.04 3.30
CA GLY A 89 4.25 9.69 3.82
C GLY A 89 5.70 9.25 4.06
N GLN A 90 6.53 10.12 4.62
CA GLN A 90 7.89 9.81 5.04
C GLN A 90 7.89 8.67 6.07
N MET A 91 8.48 7.54 5.68
CA MET A 91 8.71 6.39 6.55
C MET A 91 9.79 6.70 7.59
N LYS A 92 9.79 5.96 8.69
CA LYS A 92 10.94 5.92 9.61
C LYS A 92 12.23 5.57 8.84
N PRO A 93 13.41 6.04 9.30
CA PRO A 93 14.67 5.70 8.67
C PRO A 93 15.03 4.23 8.90
N ASN A 94 15.82 3.65 7.99
CA ASN A 94 16.41 2.31 8.11
C ASN A 94 15.43 1.13 8.21
N VAL A 95 14.16 1.31 7.84
CA VAL A 95 13.16 0.23 7.74
C VAL A 95 12.90 -0.15 6.29
N GLN A 96 12.47 -1.38 6.06
CA GLN A 96 12.24 -1.93 4.72
C GLN A 96 10.78 -2.31 4.51
N VAL A 97 10.38 -2.42 3.24
CA VAL A 97 9.09 -2.99 2.86
C VAL A 97 9.33 -4.36 2.24
N TYR A 98 8.57 -5.34 2.71
CA TYR A 98 8.67 -6.73 2.24
C TYR A 98 7.42 -7.11 1.46
N SER A 99 7.56 -7.99 0.46
CA SER A 99 6.44 -8.68 -0.18
C SER A 99 5.91 -9.80 0.69
N PHE A 100 4.70 -10.31 0.42
CA PHE A 100 4.11 -11.42 1.19
C PHE A 100 5.02 -12.65 1.25
N ASP A 101 5.76 -12.94 0.18
CA ASP A 101 6.75 -14.04 0.13
C ASP A 101 8.12 -13.70 0.76
N GLY A 102 8.23 -12.58 1.48
CA GLY A 102 9.38 -12.28 2.34
C GLY A 102 10.55 -11.55 1.66
N ARG A 103 10.41 -11.09 0.42
CA ARG A 103 11.48 -10.41 -0.31
C ARG A 103 11.51 -8.92 0.01
N ASP A 104 12.70 -8.38 0.23
CA ASP A 104 12.93 -6.95 0.38
C ASP A 104 12.73 -6.26 -0.97
N VAL A 105 11.64 -5.52 -1.11
CA VAL A 105 11.19 -4.94 -2.39
C VAL A 105 12.20 -3.93 -2.93
N LEU A 106 12.95 -3.27 -2.06
CA LEU A 106 13.96 -2.29 -2.46
C LEU A 106 15.21 -2.96 -3.04
N LYS A 107 15.55 -4.17 -2.59
CA LYS A 107 16.76 -4.89 -2.99
C LYS A 107 16.52 -5.95 -4.06
N ASP A 108 15.32 -6.53 -4.12
CA ASP A 108 15.01 -7.61 -5.05
C ASP A 108 14.85 -7.10 -6.49
N ASN A 109 15.41 -7.83 -7.46
CA ASN A 109 15.41 -7.43 -8.87
C ASN A 109 14.06 -7.63 -9.57
N THR A 110 13.09 -8.29 -8.92
CA THR A 110 11.71 -8.44 -9.44
C THR A 110 11.04 -7.08 -9.62
N TRP A 111 11.32 -6.12 -8.74
CA TRP A 111 10.86 -4.74 -8.87
C TRP A 111 11.96 -3.89 -9.48
N THR A 112 12.02 -3.80 -10.80
CA THR A 112 13.03 -2.98 -11.48
C THR A 112 12.84 -1.49 -11.21
N GLN A 113 11.58 -1.05 -11.05
CA GLN A 113 11.24 0.32 -10.66
C GLN A 113 10.83 0.37 -9.19
N LYS A 114 11.57 1.13 -8.37
CA LYS A 114 11.36 1.25 -6.92
C LYS A 114 10.32 2.32 -6.56
N MET A 115 9.21 2.29 -7.29
CA MET A 115 8.09 3.22 -7.17
C MET A 115 6.83 2.48 -6.71
N VAL A 116 6.00 3.12 -5.90
CA VAL A 116 4.77 2.56 -5.32
C VAL A 116 3.56 3.29 -5.89
N TRP A 117 2.61 2.57 -6.51
CA TRP A 117 1.32 3.15 -6.91
C TRP A 117 0.51 3.58 -5.67
N HIS A 118 -0.16 4.74 -5.73
CA HIS A 118 -1.13 5.16 -4.71
C HIS A 118 -2.32 5.96 -5.25
N GLY A 119 -2.17 6.67 -6.37
CA GLY A 119 -3.25 7.42 -7.03
C GLY A 119 -3.96 8.46 -6.16
N SER A 120 -3.22 9.04 -5.21
CA SER A 120 -3.75 9.92 -4.16
C SER A 120 -2.91 11.18 -4.03
N ASN A 121 -3.45 12.26 -3.48
CA ASN A 121 -2.63 13.38 -3.01
C ASN A 121 -1.95 13.06 -1.67
N ASN A 122 -1.17 14.01 -1.14
CA ASN A 122 -0.46 13.85 0.13
C ASN A 122 -1.37 13.77 1.39
N LYS A 123 -2.68 14.00 1.23
CA LYS A 123 -3.71 13.78 2.28
C LYS A 123 -4.48 12.47 2.09
N GLY A 124 -4.05 11.63 1.15
CA GLY A 124 -4.70 10.35 0.85
C GLY A 124 -6.04 10.49 0.15
N GLN A 125 -6.36 11.66 -0.41
CA GLN A 125 -7.57 11.87 -1.19
C GLN A 125 -7.33 11.42 -2.63
N ARG A 126 -8.33 10.80 -3.26
CA ARG A 126 -8.22 10.28 -4.63
C ARG A 126 -7.93 11.38 -5.64
N MET A 127 -7.04 11.10 -6.58
CA MET A 127 -6.75 11.97 -7.72
C MET A 127 -7.37 11.36 -8.97
N THR A 128 -8.53 11.88 -9.39
CA THR A 128 -9.32 11.28 -10.47
C THR A 128 -8.61 11.23 -11.82
N ASP A 129 -7.64 12.14 -12.02
CA ASP A 129 -6.89 12.23 -13.27
C ASP A 129 -5.56 11.45 -13.20
N HIS A 130 -5.21 10.90 -12.02
CA HIS A 130 -3.93 10.26 -11.76
C HIS A 130 -4.09 8.94 -10.99
N TYR A 131 -4.99 8.08 -11.44
CA TYR A 131 -5.17 6.72 -10.88
C TYR A 131 -5.46 5.67 -11.96
N CYS A 132 -4.90 5.84 -13.17
CA CYS A 132 -5.01 4.90 -14.29
C CYS A 132 -6.46 4.45 -14.56
N GLU A 133 -7.36 5.42 -14.73
CA GLU A 133 -8.80 5.17 -14.91
C GLU A 133 -9.37 4.18 -13.89
N THR A 134 -9.06 4.40 -12.61
CA THR A 134 -9.45 3.53 -11.50
C THR A 134 -8.77 2.16 -11.53
N TRP A 135 -7.54 2.14 -12.00
CA TRP A 135 -6.67 0.96 -12.16
C TRP A 135 -7.17 -0.07 -13.18
N ARG A 136 -7.70 0.42 -14.31
CA ARG A 136 -8.28 -0.41 -15.38
C ARG A 136 -7.54 -0.30 -16.71
N THR A 137 -6.43 0.41 -16.74
CA THR A 137 -5.73 0.69 -17.99
C THR A 137 -4.22 0.67 -17.78
N GLY A 138 -3.53 0.00 -18.70
CA GLY A 138 -2.07 0.00 -18.81
C GLY A 138 -1.57 0.87 -19.96
N VAL A 139 -2.41 1.78 -20.48
CA VAL A 139 -2.10 2.65 -21.62
C VAL A 139 -0.98 3.62 -21.27
N HIS A 140 -0.06 3.86 -22.21
CA HIS A 140 1.17 4.59 -21.94
C HIS A 140 0.95 6.09 -21.66
N GLU A 141 0.01 6.70 -22.36
CA GLU A 141 -0.31 8.13 -22.34
C GLU A 141 -1.09 8.53 -21.08
N LEU A 142 -1.71 7.56 -20.41
CA LEU A 142 -2.40 7.78 -19.14
C LEU A 142 -1.44 7.66 -17.98
N THR A 143 -1.77 8.33 -16.87
CA THR A 143 -0.89 8.39 -15.71
C THR A 143 -1.59 7.99 -14.41
N GLY A 144 -0.78 7.50 -13.48
CA GLY A 144 -1.10 7.33 -12.08
C GLY A 144 -0.12 8.12 -11.22
N PHE A 145 -0.52 8.51 -10.01
CA PHE A 145 0.44 8.96 -9.00
C PHE A 145 1.11 7.79 -8.29
N ALA A 146 2.42 7.88 -8.22
CA ALA A 146 3.31 6.95 -7.55
C ALA A 146 4.35 7.69 -6.71
N SER A 147 4.95 6.98 -5.74
CA SER A 147 5.97 7.53 -4.85
C SER A 147 7.25 6.69 -4.85
N SER A 148 8.41 7.33 -4.69
CA SER A 148 9.70 6.63 -4.65
C SER A 148 9.95 6.00 -3.28
N LEU A 149 10.07 4.68 -3.26
CA LEU A 149 10.42 3.94 -2.05
C LEU A 149 11.90 4.17 -1.67
N GLU A 150 12.78 4.44 -2.64
CA GLU A 150 14.17 4.83 -2.39
C GLU A 150 14.29 6.14 -1.60
N ALA A 151 13.35 7.07 -1.81
CA ALA A 151 13.26 8.30 -1.01
C ALA A 151 12.63 8.06 0.38
N GLY A 152 12.23 6.83 0.70
CA GLY A 152 11.54 6.48 1.95
C GLY A 152 10.18 7.15 2.08
N ARG A 153 9.47 7.40 0.97
CA ARG A 153 8.17 8.09 0.96
C ARG A 153 7.12 7.29 0.21
N LEU A 154 5.87 7.37 0.67
CA LEU A 154 4.75 6.63 0.07
C LEU A 154 3.70 7.49 -0.66
N LEU A 155 3.73 8.82 -0.53
CA LEU A 155 2.73 9.72 -1.12
C LEU A 155 3.31 10.90 -1.91
N GLN A 156 4.54 10.78 -2.44
CA GLN A 156 5.02 11.78 -3.40
C GLN A 156 4.08 11.82 -4.60
N GLN A 157 3.76 13.00 -5.10
CA GLN A 157 2.83 13.17 -6.21
C GLN A 157 3.57 13.08 -7.55
N ARG A 158 4.21 11.94 -7.85
CA ARG A 158 4.93 11.75 -9.11
C ARG A 158 4.02 11.08 -10.14
N PRO A 159 3.65 11.76 -11.24
CA PRO A 159 2.93 11.12 -12.33
C PRO A 159 3.84 10.11 -13.04
N VAL A 160 3.36 8.89 -13.18
CA VAL A 160 4.04 7.80 -13.89
C VAL A 160 3.06 7.19 -14.89
N SER A 161 3.57 6.79 -16.06
CA SER A 161 2.78 6.11 -17.09
C SER A 161 2.11 4.85 -16.54
N CYS A 162 0.84 4.63 -16.88
CA CYS A 162 0.11 3.43 -16.46
C CYS A 162 0.64 2.14 -17.09
N SER A 163 1.45 2.24 -18.14
CA SER A 163 2.19 1.10 -18.73
C SER A 163 3.36 0.62 -17.86
N SER A 164 3.83 1.43 -16.91
CA SER A 164 4.92 1.08 -16.00
C SER A 164 4.49 0.01 -15.01
N SER A 165 5.36 -0.97 -14.76
CA SER A 165 5.15 -2.02 -13.77
C SER A 165 5.79 -1.61 -12.44
N LEU A 166 4.99 -1.25 -11.45
CA LEU A 166 5.43 -0.67 -10.17
C LEU A 166 4.97 -1.52 -8.97
N ILE A 167 5.47 -1.18 -7.79
CA ILE A 167 5.10 -1.82 -6.52
C ILE A 167 3.64 -1.45 -6.19
N VAL A 168 2.89 -2.44 -5.70
CA VAL A 168 1.57 -2.25 -5.08
C VAL A 168 1.64 -2.76 -3.65
N LEU A 169 1.26 -1.91 -2.70
CA LEU A 169 1.19 -2.28 -1.29
C LEU A 169 -0.22 -2.71 -0.91
N CYS A 170 -0.30 -3.48 0.16
CA CYS A 170 -1.50 -4.02 0.77
C CYS A 170 -1.48 -3.67 2.26
N ILE A 171 -2.52 -3.00 2.74
CA ILE A 171 -2.68 -2.58 4.12
C ILE A 171 -3.75 -3.42 4.80
N GLU A 172 -3.46 -3.91 5.99
CA GLU A 172 -4.49 -4.46 6.88
C GLU A 172 -5.45 -3.34 7.30
N ASN A 173 -6.73 -3.47 6.95
CA ASN A 173 -7.69 -2.36 7.08
C ASN A 173 -8.27 -2.18 8.49
N SER A 174 -8.03 -3.14 9.38
CA SER A 174 -8.44 -3.09 10.77
C SER A 174 -7.77 -4.19 11.59
N PHE A 175 -7.53 -3.91 12.87
CA PHE A 175 -7.08 -4.93 13.80
C PHE A 175 -8.27 -5.79 14.23
N MET A 176 -8.22 -7.08 13.90
CA MET A 176 -9.18 -8.06 14.38
C MET A 176 -8.62 -8.66 15.67
N THR A 177 -9.23 -8.38 16.82
CA THR A 177 -8.98 -9.22 18.00
C THR A 177 -9.39 -10.63 17.61
N GLN A 178 -8.49 -11.61 17.69
CA GLN A 178 -8.88 -13.00 17.56
C GLN A 178 -10.05 -13.24 18.52
N ALA A 179 -11.25 -13.39 17.98
CA ALA A 179 -12.37 -13.90 18.74
C ALA A 179 -11.96 -15.32 19.10
N LYS A 180 -11.53 -15.53 20.35
CA LYS A 180 -11.38 -16.88 20.90
C LYS A 180 -12.72 -17.58 20.67
N LYS A 181 -12.73 -18.51 19.72
CA LYS A 181 -13.75 -19.56 19.69
C LYS A 181 -13.41 -20.58 20.75
#